data_AF-A0A821QSP5-F1
#
_entry.id   AF-A0A821QSP5-F1
#
_cell.length_a   1.000
_cell.length_b   1.000
_cell.length_c   1.000
_cell.angle_alpha   90.00
_cell.angle_beta   90.00
_cell.angle_gamma   90.00
#
_symmetry.space_group_name_H-M   'P 1'
#
loop_
_entity.id
_entity.type
_entity.pdbx_description
1 polymer ?
#
loop_
_entity_poly.entity_id
_entity_poly.type
_entity_poly.pdbx_seq_one_letter_code
_entity_poly.pdbx_strand_id
1 'polypeptide(L)'
;LYFTASCCRSCKGDLQKVGKFWILSTSLHEIHNECLMCKCTLDQHVPIDYMLDYKCSSKTSSDFQNRMIEILKKLCDMSAKLAHFLIYTACSTKDDPFLNGLEEMIVEETYICEIQKSNDFNIQLVQELSKLESQYEQHMNKLKSTKENFDVQA
;
A
#
# COMPACT_ATOMS: atom_id res chain seq x y z
N LEU A 1 -18.38 15.23 -30.97
CA LEU A 1 -18.56 14.31 -29.83
C LEU A 1 -18.63 15.18 -28.60
N TYR A 2 -19.75 15.16 -27.86
CA TYR A 2 -19.90 15.98 -26.65
C TYR A 2 -19.71 15.07 -25.44
N PHE A 3 -18.76 15.41 -24.58
CA PHE A 3 -18.54 14.71 -23.32
C PHE A 3 -18.60 15.72 -22.18
N THR A 4 -19.55 15.50 -21.26
CA THR A 4 -19.70 16.29 -20.03
C THR A 4 -18.47 16.16 -19.11
N ALA A 5 -17.75 15.04 -19.16
CA ALA A 5 -16.48 14.87 -18.48
C ALA A 5 -15.56 13.89 -19.24
N SER A 6 -14.26 14.12 -19.16
CA SER A 6 -13.23 13.26 -19.75
C SER A 6 -11.93 13.36 -18.97
N CYS A 7 -11.07 12.34 -19.06
CA CYS A 7 -9.72 12.36 -18.50
C CYS A 7 -8.70 12.39 -19.64
N CYS A 8 -7.80 13.37 -19.61
CA CYS A 8 -6.69 13.45 -20.55
C CYS A 8 -5.54 12.54 -20.11
N ARG A 9 -5.10 11.63 -20.98
CA ARG A 9 -3.97 10.72 -20.70
C ARG A 9 -2.60 11.41 -20.75
N SER A 10 -2.53 12.56 -21.43
CA SER A 10 -1.28 13.31 -21.62
C SER A 10 -1.06 14.38 -20.56
N CYS A 11 -2.14 14.85 -19.92
CA CYS A 11 -2.01 15.77 -18.80
C CYS A 11 -1.43 15.03 -17.61
N LYS A 12 -0.22 15.40 -17.22
CA LYS A 12 0.35 14.96 -15.95
C LYS A 12 -0.35 15.75 -14.86
N GLY A 13 -1.20 15.08 -14.09
CA GLY A 13 -1.66 15.64 -12.83
C GLY A 13 -0.49 15.74 -11.86
N ASP A 14 -0.45 16.81 -11.08
CA ASP A 14 0.51 16.91 -10.00
C ASP A 14 0.07 15.98 -8.87
N LEU A 15 1.00 15.13 -8.41
CA LEU A 15 0.79 14.37 -7.19
C LEU A 15 0.75 15.34 -6.02
N GLN A 16 -0.38 15.38 -5.33
CA GLN A 16 -0.56 16.19 -4.14
C GLN A 16 -0.32 15.32 -2.91
N LYS A 17 0.52 15.80 -2.01
CA LYS A 17 0.76 15.13 -0.73
C LYS A 17 -0.37 15.48 0.24
N VAL A 18 -1.18 14.49 0.60
CA VAL A 18 -2.24 14.62 1.61
C VAL A 18 -1.89 13.71 2.78
N GLY A 19 -1.36 14.31 3.86
CA GLY A 19 -0.78 13.56 4.97
C GLY A 19 0.47 12.77 4.55
N LYS A 20 0.41 11.44 4.69
CA LYS A 20 1.50 10.51 4.29
C LYS A 20 1.34 9.94 2.88
N PHE A 21 0.24 10.25 2.19
CA PHE A 21 -0.07 9.67 0.88
C PHE A 21 0.14 10.69 -0.24
N TRP A 22 0.59 10.20 -1.40
CA TRP A 22 0.59 10.95 -2.65
C TRP A 22 -0.67 10.62 -3.42
N ILE A 23 -1.52 11.62 -3.64
CA ILE A 23 -2.79 11.47 -4.34
C ILE A 23 -2.67 12.18 -5.68
N LEU A 24 -2.96 11.48 -6.77
CA LEU A 24 -3.12 12.11 -8.08
C LEU A 24 -4.55 12.65 -8.13
N SER A 25 -4.71 13.97 -8.17
CA SER A 25 -6.03 14.56 -8.36
C SER A 25 -6.45 14.36 -9.82
N THR A 26 -7.58 13.72 -10.04
CA THR A 26 -8.14 13.59 -11.38
C THR A 26 -8.77 14.93 -11.76
N SER A 27 -8.12 15.68 -12.66
CA SER A 27 -8.73 16.87 -13.26
C SER A 27 -9.55 16.45 -14.47
N LEU A 28 -10.88 16.47 -14.32
CA LEU A 28 -11.79 16.15 -15.41
C LEU A 28 -11.85 17.33 -16.38
N HIS A 29 -11.69 17.04 -17.67
CA HIS A 29 -11.81 17.99 -18.76
C HIS A 29 -13.21 17.93 -19.34
N GLU A 30 -13.83 19.09 -19.57
CA GLU A 30 -15.03 19.18 -20.38
C GLU A 30 -14.65 19.26 -21.87
N ILE A 31 -15.26 18.42 -22.70
CA ILE A 31 -14.91 18.33 -24.13
C ILE A 31 -16.13 18.58 -25.00
N HIS A 32 -16.00 19.62 -25.80
CA HIS A 32 -16.91 19.93 -26.90
C HIS A 32 -16.22 19.58 -28.23
N ASN A 33 -15.73 20.59 -28.96
CA ASN A 33 -14.95 20.41 -30.20
C ASN A 33 -13.44 20.49 -29.98
N GLU A 34 -13.03 21.02 -28.83
CA GLU A 34 -11.65 21.11 -28.36
C GLU A 34 -11.68 21.01 -26.83
N CYS A 35 -10.53 20.73 -26.22
CA CYS A 35 -10.40 20.75 -24.77
C CYS A 35 -10.07 22.18 -24.31
N LEU A 36 -10.93 22.78 -23.48
CA LEU A 36 -10.70 24.13 -22.96
C LEU A 36 -9.64 24.18 -21.85
N MET A 37 -9.34 23.03 -21.25
CA MET A 37 -8.42 22.91 -20.10
C MET A 37 -6.99 22.51 -20.48
N CYS A 38 -6.75 22.07 -21.72
CA CYS A 38 -5.42 21.67 -22.18
C CYS A 38 -5.32 21.75 -23.70
N LYS A 39 -4.09 21.71 -24.24
CA LYS A 39 -3.82 21.74 -25.69
C LYS A 39 -3.72 20.35 -26.31
N CYS A 40 -4.11 19.31 -25.58
CA CYS A 40 -4.05 17.93 -26.06
C CYS A 40 -5.15 17.68 -27.10
N THR A 41 -4.88 16.77 -28.03
CA THR A 41 -5.82 16.38 -29.07
C THR A 41 -6.97 15.56 -28.48
N LEU A 42 -8.12 15.54 -29.16
CA LEU A 42 -9.34 14.87 -28.67
C LEU A 42 -9.15 13.36 -28.42
N ASP A 43 -8.31 12.69 -29.22
CA ASP A 43 -7.98 11.27 -29.09
C ASP A 43 -7.21 10.92 -27.80
N GLN A 44 -6.61 11.92 -27.15
CA GLN A 44 -5.91 11.76 -25.87
C GLN A 44 -6.86 11.82 -24.67
N HIS A 45 -8.15 12.07 -24.91
CA HIS A 45 -9.14 12.20 -23.88
C HIS A 45 -10.08 11.01 -23.87
N VAL A 46 -10.21 10.38 -22.70
CA VAL A 46 -11.13 9.27 -22.49
C VAL A 46 -12.40 9.83 -21.86
N PRO A 47 -13.57 9.63 -22.47
CA PRO A 47 -14.82 10.08 -21.89
C PRO A 47 -15.13 9.36 -20.58
N ILE A 48 -15.75 10.08 -19.66
CA ILE A 48 -16.16 9.58 -18.35
C ILE A 48 -17.64 9.84 -18.20
N ASP A 49 -18.41 8.77 -17.96
CA ASP A 49 -19.87 8.82 -17.90
C ASP A 49 -20.41 9.25 -16.53
N TYR A 50 -19.52 9.73 -15.65
CA TYR A 50 -19.86 10.18 -14.30
C TYR A 50 -19.10 11.45 -13.95
N MET A 51 -19.78 12.34 -13.22
CA MET A 51 -19.14 13.45 -12.52
C MET A 51 -19.26 13.20 -11.02
N LEU A 52 -18.14 13.33 -10.31
CA LEU A 52 -18.12 13.23 -8.87
C LEU A 52 -18.53 14.58 -8.26
N ASP A 53 -19.74 14.67 -7.73
CA ASP A 53 -20.19 15.81 -6.90
C ASP A 53 -19.99 15.46 -5.43
N TYR A 54 -18.96 16.03 -4.80
CA TYR A 54 -18.74 15.91 -3.37
C TYR A 54 -19.25 17.16 -2.66
N LYS A 55 -20.19 16.99 -1.73
CA LYS A 55 -20.61 18.04 -0.80
C LYS A 55 -20.09 17.73 0.59
N CYS A 56 -19.46 18.73 1.21
CA CYS A 56 -19.05 18.62 2.61
C CYS A 56 -20.32 18.53 3.47
N SER A 57 -20.57 17.37 4.06
CA SER A 57 -21.71 17.19 4.97
C SER A 57 -21.33 17.63 6.38
N SER A 58 -22.05 18.59 6.93
CA SER A 58 -21.88 19.06 8.31
C SER A 58 -22.54 18.14 9.35
N LYS A 59 -23.36 17.18 8.91
CA LYS A 59 -24.07 16.24 9.78
C LYS A 59 -24.05 14.84 9.16
N THR A 60 -23.33 13.94 9.81
CA THR A 60 -23.34 12.50 9.49
C THR A 60 -24.00 11.77 10.65
N SER A 61 -24.95 10.86 10.38
CA SER A 61 -25.47 9.96 11.42
C SER A 61 -24.35 9.08 11.97
N SER A 62 -24.48 8.63 13.22
CA SER A 62 -23.57 7.66 13.83
C SER A 62 -23.40 6.41 12.97
N ASP A 63 -24.49 5.94 12.37
CA ASP A 63 -24.50 4.74 11.53
C ASP A 63 -23.69 4.94 10.24
N PHE A 64 -23.77 6.13 9.64
CA PHE A 64 -22.97 6.46 8.47
C PHE A 64 -21.48 6.56 8.82
N GLN A 65 -21.15 7.15 9.97
CA GLN A 65 -19.77 7.21 10.46
C GLN A 65 -19.19 5.82 10.73
N ASN A 66 -19.94 4.95 11.40
CA ASN A 66 -19.53 3.58 11.68
C ASN A 66 -19.29 2.80 10.38
N ARG A 67 -20.18 2.93 9.40
CA ARG A 67 -20.03 2.30 8.09
C ARG A 67 -18.80 2.82 7.34
N MET A 68 -18.51 4.12 7.41
CA MET A 68 -17.29 4.69 6.82
C MET A 68 -16.02 4.16 7.50
N ILE A 69 -16.01 4.02 8.82
CA ILE A 69 -14.90 3.42 9.57
C ILE A 69 -14.68 1.96 9.13
N GLU A 70 -15.75 1.18 8.95
CA GLU A 70 -15.64 -0.20 8.45
C GLU A 70 -15.07 -0.27 7.03
N ILE A 71 -15.52 0.62 6.14
CA ILE A 71 -14.99 0.69 4.76
C ILE A 71 -13.50 1.06 4.79
N LEU A 72 -13.10 2.02 5.63
CA LEU A 72 -11.70 2.40 5.78
C LEU A 72 -10.83 1.25 6.31
N LYS A 73 -11.34 0.47 7.29
CA LYS A 73 -10.65 -0.73 7.77
C LYS A 73 -10.45 -1.75 6.65
N LYS A 74 -11.51 -2.03 5.89
CA LYS A 74 -11.43 -2.96 4.74
C LYS A 74 -10.45 -2.46 3.66
N LEU A 75 -10.46 -1.17 3.36
CA LEU A 75 -9.53 -0.58 2.41
C LEU A 75 -8.07 -0.70 2.89
N CYS A 76 -7.83 -0.47 4.18
CA CYS A 76 -6.52 -0.65 4.80
C CYS A 76 -6.05 -2.10 4.67
N ASP A 77 -6.89 -3.06 5.06
CA ASP A 77 -6.58 -4.49 4.97
C ASP A 77 -6.29 -4.93 3.53
N MET A 78 -7.10 -4.49 2.56
CA MET A 78 -6.90 -4.81 1.14
C MET A 78 -5.61 -4.17 0.60
N SER A 79 -5.30 -2.95 1.02
CA SER A 79 -4.07 -2.26 0.62
C SER A 79 -2.83 -2.97 1.19
N ALA A 80 -2.89 -3.43 2.44
CA ALA A 80 -1.83 -4.20 3.08
C ALA A 80 -1.62 -5.56 2.39
N LYS A 81 -2.70 -6.27 2.07
CA LYS A 81 -2.64 -7.54 1.31
C LYS A 81 -2.08 -7.35 -0.09
N LEU A 82 -2.47 -6.28 -0.79
CA LEU A 82 -1.94 -5.95 -2.11
C LEU A 82 -0.45 -5.57 -2.03
N ALA A 83 -0.05 -4.76 -1.05
CA ALA A 83 1.36 -4.42 -0.83
C ALA A 83 2.19 -5.67 -0.53
N HIS A 84 1.70 -6.55 0.34
CA HIS A 84 2.30 -7.85 0.61
C HIS A 84 2.39 -8.68 -0.67
N PHE A 85 1.29 -8.85 -1.41
CA PHE A 85 1.30 -9.55 -2.68
C PHE A 85 2.33 -8.96 -3.66
N LEU A 86 2.41 -7.64 -3.81
CA LEU A 86 3.37 -6.98 -4.69
C LEU A 86 4.82 -7.21 -4.24
N ILE A 87 5.11 -7.15 -2.94
CA ILE A 87 6.43 -7.49 -2.38
C ILE A 87 6.78 -8.94 -2.72
N TYR A 88 5.86 -9.88 -2.53
CA TYR A 88 6.14 -11.32 -2.70
C TYR A 88 6.11 -11.79 -4.16
N THR A 89 5.31 -11.16 -5.02
CA THR A 89 5.25 -11.46 -6.46
C THR A 89 6.32 -10.73 -7.27
N ALA A 90 6.79 -9.55 -6.83
CA ALA A 90 7.96 -8.90 -7.42
C ALA A 90 9.28 -9.50 -6.91
N CYS A 91 9.32 -10.06 -5.69
CA CYS A 91 10.49 -10.70 -5.11
C CYS A 91 10.40 -12.24 -5.08
N SER A 92 9.75 -12.87 -6.07
CA SER A 92 10.01 -14.29 -6.28
C SER A 92 11.47 -14.43 -6.72
N THR A 93 12.29 -14.97 -5.83
CA THR A 93 13.72 -15.26 -5.94
C THR A 93 14.68 -14.09 -5.65
N LYS A 94 14.90 -13.76 -4.37
CA LYS A 94 16.18 -14.09 -3.68
C LYS A 94 16.35 -13.41 -2.31
N ASP A 95 15.69 -12.29 -2.04
CA ASP A 95 15.89 -11.52 -0.81
C ASP A 95 14.56 -11.28 -0.11
N ASP A 96 14.38 -11.89 1.05
CA ASP A 96 13.26 -11.66 1.95
C ASP A 96 13.58 -10.41 2.79
N PRO A 97 12.96 -9.25 2.54
CA PRO A 97 13.32 -8.01 3.23
C PRO A 97 13.02 -8.04 4.72
N PHE A 98 12.08 -8.90 5.15
CA PHE A 98 11.76 -9.08 6.56
C PHE A 98 12.83 -9.90 7.27
N LEU A 99 13.28 -10.99 6.65
CA LEU A 99 14.38 -11.80 7.18
C LEU A 99 15.68 -10.99 7.22
N ASN A 100 16.01 -10.27 6.13
CA ASN A 100 17.19 -9.41 6.09
C ASN A 100 17.17 -8.35 7.21
N GLY A 101 16.03 -7.70 7.44
CA GLY A 101 15.90 -6.72 8.52
C GLY A 101 16.01 -7.35 9.92
N LEU A 102 15.55 -8.59 10.09
CA LEU A 102 15.66 -9.32 11.35
C LEU A 102 17.11 -9.76 11.62
N GLU A 103 17.81 -10.23 10.60
CA GLU A 103 19.24 -10.56 10.64
C GLU A 103 20.09 -9.33 11.01
N GLU A 104 19.81 -8.17 10.40
CA GLU A 104 20.50 -6.91 10.72
C GLU A 104 20.30 -6.52 12.20
N MET A 105 19.09 -6.63 12.74
CA MET A 105 18.80 -6.34 14.15
C MET A 105 19.56 -7.30 15.10
N ILE A 106 19.65 -8.59 14.76
CA ILE A 106 20.43 -9.56 15.55
C ILE A 106 21.91 -9.19 15.56
N VAL A 107 22.48 -8.80 14.42
CA VAL A 107 23.89 -8.42 14.28
C VAL A 107 24.20 -7.17 15.10
N GLU A 108 23.39 -6.12 15.00
CA GLU A 108 23.59 -4.88 15.76
C GLU A 108 23.52 -5.11 17.26
N GLU A 109 22.53 -5.86 17.73
CA GLU A 109 22.35 -6.13 19.16
C GLU A 109 23.45 -7.04 19.73
N THR A 110 23.93 -8.01 18.94
CA THR A 110 25.08 -8.84 19.29
C THR A 110 26.34 -8.00 19.44
N TYR A 111 26.60 -7.08 18.51
CA TYR A 111 27.73 -6.16 18.57
C TYR A 111 27.69 -5.26 19.83
N ILE A 112 26.51 -4.77 20.21
CA ILE A 112 26.33 -4.01 21.45
C ILE A 112 26.68 -4.86 22.67
N CYS A 113 26.24 -6.13 22.71
CA CYS A 113 26.58 -7.06 23.79
C CYS A 113 28.08 -7.34 23.88
N GLU A 114 28.76 -7.46 22.74
CA GLU A 114 30.21 -7.71 22.68
C GLU A 114 31.04 -6.53 23.21
N ILE A 115 30.58 -5.30 22.98
CA ILE A 115 31.27 -4.08 23.42
C ILE A 115 30.92 -3.73 24.87
N GLN A 116 29.64 -3.81 25.23
CA GLN A 116 29.16 -3.54 26.58
C GLN A 116 28.98 -4.86 27.32
N LYS A 117 30.09 -5.35 27.90
CA LYS A 117 30.23 -6.64 28.62
C LYS A 117 29.22 -6.93 29.76
N SER A 118 28.25 -6.05 30.03
CA SER A 118 27.30 -6.16 31.14
C SER A 118 25.90 -5.65 30.80
N ASN A 119 25.43 -5.85 29.57
CA ASN A 119 24.08 -5.46 29.18
C ASN A 119 23.15 -6.69 29.06
N ASP A 120 22.71 -7.20 30.21
CA ASP A 120 21.83 -8.37 30.33
C ASP A 120 20.52 -8.22 29.53
N PHE A 121 20.05 -6.97 29.34
CA PHE A 121 18.87 -6.69 28.54
C PHE A 121 19.11 -6.97 27.06
N ASN A 122 20.21 -6.48 26.50
CA ASN A 122 20.54 -6.71 25.09
C ASN A 122 20.83 -8.20 24.83
N ILE A 123 21.40 -8.93 25.81
CA ILE A 123 21.55 -10.39 25.71
C ILE A 123 20.18 -11.09 25.61
N GLN A 124 19.22 -10.71 26.45
CA GLN A 124 17.85 -11.23 26.38
C GLN A 124 17.17 -10.86 25.07
N LEU A 125 17.40 -9.66 24.56
CA LEU A 125 16.87 -9.20 23.29
C LEU A 125 17.39 -10.04 22.11
N VAL A 126 18.70 -10.30 22.05
CA VAL A 126 19.30 -11.18 21.03
C VAL A 126 18.69 -12.59 21.07
N GLN A 127 18.46 -13.13 22.26
CA GLN A 127 17.84 -14.45 22.42
C GLN A 127 16.40 -14.51 21.90
N GLU A 128 15.58 -13.50 22.20
CA GLU A 128 14.20 -13.44 21.70
C GLU A 128 14.15 -13.17 20.19
N LEU A 129 15.04 -12.34 19.65
CA LEU A 129 15.15 -12.09 18.21
C LEU A 129 15.52 -13.38 17.45
N SER A 130 16.51 -14.13 17.94
CA SER A 130 16.92 -15.42 17.33
C SER A 130 15.79 -16.46 17.36
N LYS A 131 14.99 -16.46 18.43
CA LYS A 131 13.82 -17.34 18.53
C LYS A 131 12.72 -16.95 17.55
N LEU A 132 12.50 -15.64 17.37
CA LEU A 132 11.53 -15.11 16.41
C LEU A 132 11.91 -15.45 14.97
N GLU A 133 13.20 -15.34 14.63
CA GLU A 133 13.76 -15.76 13.34
C GLU A 133 13.48 -17.24 13.08
N SER A 134 13.82 -18.12 14.02
CA SER A 134 13.57 -19.56 13.86
C SER A 134 12.08 -19.89 13.72
N GLN A 135 11.20 -19.19 14.44
CA GLN A 135 9.75 -19.36 14.31
C GLN A 135 9.25 -18.91 12.93
N TYR A 136 9.76 -17.79 12.43
CA TYR A 136 9.44 -17.28 11.10
C TYR A 136 9.87 -18.27 10.01
N GLU A 137 11.10 -18.75 10.05
CA GLU A 137 11.62 -19.75 9.10
C GLU A 137 10.81 -21.06 9.15
N GLN A 138 10.47 -21.54 10.34
CA GLN A 138 9.62 -22.73 10.50
C GLN A 138 8.23 -22.52 9.89
N HIS A 139 7.63 -21.34 10.11
CA HIS A 139 6.34 -21.00 9.52
C HIS A 139 6.43 -20.93 7.99
N MET A 140 7.47 -20.31 7.46
CA MET A 140 7.73 -20.22 6.01
C MET A 140 7.95 -21.59 5.38
N ASN A 141 8.70 -22.47 6.04
CA ASN A 141 8.90 -23.85 5.59
C ASN A 141 7.61 -24.67 5.66
N LYS A 142 6.77 -24.44 6.67
CA LYS A 142 5.43 -25.03 6.74
C LYS A 142 4.57 -24.53 5.58
N LEU A 143 4.49 -23.24 5.32
CA LEU A 143 3.71 -22.68 4.21
C LEU A 143 4.19 -23.20 2.85
N LYS A 144 5.51 -23.28 2.62
CA LYS A 144 6.10 -23.87 1.40
C LYS A 144 5.77 -25.36 1.24
N SER A 145 5.75 -26.13 2.33
CA SER A 145 5.46 -27.57 2.30
C SER A 145 3.97 -27.90 2.23
N THR A 146 3.10 -27.00 2.70
CA THR A 146 1.65 -27.27 2.75
C THR A 146 0.98 -27.13 1.38
N LYS A 147 1.63 -26.54 0.35
CA LYS A 147 1.00 -26.23 -0.96
C LYS A 147 -0.45 -25.73 -0.79
N GLU A 148 -0.70 -24.91 0.23
CA GLU A 148 -1.97 -24.20 0.32
C GLU A 148 -1.94 -23.19 -0.82
N ASN A 149 -2.47 -23.63 -1.96
CA ASN A 149 -3.06 -22.74 -2.94
C ASN A 149 -4.00 -21.86 -2.12
N PHE A 150 -3.59 -20.60 -1.93
CA PHE A 150 -4.55 -19.55 -1.69
C PHE A 150 -5.39 -19.50 -2.98
N ASP A 151 -6.39 -20.38 -3.06
CA ASP A 151 -7.51 -20.25 -3.98
C ASP A 151 -8.18 -18.93 -3.58
N VAL A 152 -7.69 -17.86 -4.18
CA VAL A 152 -8.41 -16.61 -4.28
C VAL A 152 -9.59 -16.93 -5.18
N GLN A 153 -10.70 -17.34 -4.58
CA GLN A 153 -11.97 -17.44 -5.28
C GLN A 153 -12.31 -16.04 -5.79
N ALA A 154 -12.24 -15.91 -7.11
CA ALA A 154 -12.60 -14.73 -7.88
C ALA A 154 -14.12 -14.49 -7.85
#